data_AF-A0A356E842-F1
#
_entry.id   AF-A0A356E842-F1
#
_cell.length_a   1.000
_cell.length_b   1.000
_cell.length_c   1.000
_cell.angle_alpha   90.00
_cell.angle_beta   90.00
_cell.angle_gamma   90.00
#
_symmetry.space_group_name_H-M   'P 1'
#
loop_
_entity.id
_entity.type
_entity.pdbx_description
1 polymer ?
#
loop_
_entity_poly.entity_id
_entity_poly.type
_entity_poly.pdbx_seq_one_letter_code
_entity_poly.pdbx_strand_id
1 'polypeptide(L)'
;MRKLTALLGPDARFEQIMLTQMTLDSRSVKTGCLFVAVKGHSVDGRQYISQAIELGAGAVLAECDDVHQHLQVRFERNVPVISYYQLPAHLSAVAAQFYDHPSKKLTLIGVTGTNGKTTLTQLLAQWVQILGHKPAMMGTIGNGLLGQLKPAGNTTGSAVEIQASLADFV
;
A
#
# COMPACT_ATOMS: atom_id res chain seq x y z
N MET A 1 -13.75 -3.46 0.64
CA MET A 1 -13.74 -2.22 1.44
C MET A 1 -13.27 -2.54 2.84
N ARG A 2 -12.56 -1.61 3.49
CA ARG A 2 -11.87 -1.78 4.77
C ARG A 2 -12.25 -0.62 5.69
N LYS A 3 -12.54 -0.87 6.96
CA LYS A 3 -12.86 0.20 7.92
C LYS A 3 -11.60 0.95 8.33
N LEU A 4 -11.65 2.28 8.41
CA LEU A 4 -10.52 3.07 8.93
C LEU A 4 -10.18 2.71 10.39
N THR A 5 -11.19 2.32 11.19
CA THR A 5 -10.99 1.86 12.56
C THR A 5 -10.16 0.58 12.67
N ALA A 6 -10.08 -0.24 11.63
CA ALA A 6 -9.21 -1.40 11.62
C ALA A 6 -7.72 -1.01 11.56
N LEU A 7 -7.41 0.21 11.08
CA LEU A 7 -6.04 0.72 10.96
C LEU A 7 -5.62 1.50 12.21
N LEU A 8 -6.48 2.40 12.70
CA LEU A 8 -6.14 3.36 13.74
C LEU A 8 -6.73 3.02 15.13
N GLY A 9 -7.48 1.93 15.22
CA GLY A 9 -8.20 1.54 16.42
C GLY A 9 -9.63 2.10 16.47
N PRO A 10 -10.40 1.74 17.52
CA PRO A 10 -11.77 2.17 17.68
C PRO A 10 -11.83 3.67 17.98
N ASP A 11 -12.48 4.42 17.09
CA ASP A 11 -12.77 5.84 17.25
C ASP A 11 -14.12 6.12 16.59
N ALA A 12 -15.06 6.69 17.35
CA ALA A 12 -16.41 7.01 16.88
C ALA A 12 -16.40 7.90 15.62
N ARG A 13 -15.36 8.73 15.45
CA ARG A 13 -15.19 9.62 14.29
C ARG A 13 -14.93 8.86 13.00
N PHE A 14 -14.52 7.60 13.07
CA PHE A 14 -14.10 6.78 11.93
C PHE A 14 -15.03 5.60 11.63
N GLU A 15 -16.04 5.34 12.47
CA GLU A 15 -16.86 4.12 12.42
C GLU A 15 -17.52 3.86 11.06
N GLN A 16 -17.93 4.94 10.38
CA GLN A 16 -18.63 4.89 9.11
C GLN A 16 -17.69 5.04 7.90
N ILE A 17 -16.38 5.23 8.12
CA ILE A 17 -15.42 5.47 7.05
C ILE A 17 -14.91 4.15 6.49
N MET A 18 -15.39 3.85 5.28
CA MET A 18 -14.98 2.70 4.49
C MET A 18 -13.99 3.12 3.41
N LEU A 19 -12.88 2.40 3.35
CA LEU A 19 -11.77 2.66 2.44
C LEU A 19 -11.65 1.54 1.40
N THR A 20 -11.43 1.91 0.16
CA THR A 20 -11.33 0.96 -0.96
C THR A 20 -9.91 0.41 -1.10
N GLN A 21 -8.95 1.32 -1.24
CA GLN A 21 -7.53 1.06 -1.48
C GLN A 21 -6.67 2.12 -0.78
N MET A 22 -5.36 1.91 -0.77
CA MET A 22 -4.36 2.86 -0.25
C MET A 22 -3.44 3.32 -1.40
N THR A 23 -3.09 4.60 -1.47
CA THR A 23 -2.18 5.14 -2.51
C THR A 23 -1.25 6.22 -1.94
N LEU A 24 -0.01 6.26 -2.46
CA LEU A 24 0.98 7.32 -2.21
C LEU A 24 0.98 8.39 -3.31
N ASP A 25 0.38 8.09 -4.47
CA ASP A 25 0.34 8.99 -5.62
C ASP A 25 -1.01 9.71 -5.66
N SER A 26 -0.97 11.04 -5.52
CA SER A 26 -2.17 11.89 -5.58
C SER A 26 -2.90 11.78 -6.92
N ARG A 27 -2.18 11.47 -8.01
CA ARG A 27 -2.75 11.27 -9.35
C ARG A 27 -3.55 9.96 -9.46
N SER A 28 -3.29 9.00 -8.56
CA SER A 28 -3.97 7.70 -8.51
C SER A 28 -5.09 7.66 -7.47
N VAL A 29 -5.43 8.79 -6.85
CA VAL A 29 -6.53 8.90 -5.90
C VAL A 29 -7.84 8.56 -6.60
N LYS A 30 -8.63 7.72 -5.95
CA LYS A 30 -9.99 7.35 -6.36
C LYS A 30 -10.93 7.56 -5.18
N THR A 31 -12.21 7.73 -5.46
CA THR A 31 -13.23 7.91 -4.43
C THR A 31 -13.15 6.82 -3.35
N GLY A 32 -13.08 7.25 -2.10
CA GLY A 32 -13.00 6.38 -0.94
C GLY A 32 -11.64 5.70 -0.73
N CYS A 33 -10.56 6.12 -1.40
CA CYS A 33 -9.23 5.60 -1.05
C CYS A 33 -8.64 6.30 0.17
N LEU A 34 -7.66 5.66 0.79
CA LEU A 34 -6.75 6.26 1.76
C LEU A 34 -5.56 6.85 1.01
N PHE A 35 -5.44 8.18 1.03
CA PHE A 35 -4.24 8.85 0.51
C PHE A 35 -3.18 8.92 1.60
N VAL A 36 -1.94 8.55 1.27
CA VAL A 36 -0.81 8.55 2.20
C VAL A 36 0.18 9.64 1.77
N ALA A 37 0.25 10.71 2.54
CA ALA A 37 1.08 11.87 2.27
C ALA A 37 2.39 11.79 3.07
N VAL A 38 3.43 11.23 2.45
CA VAL A 38 4.80 11.18 3.00
C VAL A 38 5.65 12.35 2.52
N LYS A 39 6.59 12.79 3.34
CA LYS A 39 7.64 13.74 2.99
C LYS A 39 8.74 13.00 2.22
N GLY A 40 8.60 12.97 0.89
CA GLY A 40 9.56 12.31 0.01
C GLY A 40 10.89 13.07 -0.11
N HIS A 41 11.88 12.44 -0.76
CA HIS A 41 13.20 13.05 -0.96
C HIS A 41 13.20 14.28 -1.89
N SER A 42 12.33 14.29 -2.90
CA SER A 42 12.26 15.37 -3.91
C SER A 42 11.00 16.22 -3.80
N VAL A 43 9.91 15.65 -3.29
CA VAL A 43 8.60 16.30 -3.21
C VAL A 43 7.95 15.95 -1.88
N ASP A 44 7.37 16.96 -1.23
CA ASP A 44 6.58 16.78 -0.02
C ASP A 44 5.13 16.42 -0.39
N GLY A 45 4.75 15.15 -0.16
CA GLY A 45 3.41 14.64 -0.48
C GLY A 45 2.28 15.34 0.28
N ARG A 46 2.60 16.03 1.38
CA ARG A 46 1.63 16.80 2.17
C ARG A 46 1.06 17.98 1.40
N GLN A 47 1.76 18.46 0.37
CA GLN A 47 1.27 19.52 -0.52
C GLN A 47 0.05 19.09 -1.35
N TYR A 48 -0.16 17.79 -1.54
CA TYR A 48 -1.26 17.25 -2.36
C TYR A 48 -2.47 16.81 -1.54
N ILE A 49 -2.52 17.09 -0.23
CA ILE A 49 -3.64 16.69 0.64
C ILE A 49 -4.96 17.29 0.14
N SER A 50 -4.99 18.61 -0.11
CA SER A 50 -6.19 19.28 -0.62
C SER A 50 -6.66 18.71 -1.96
N GLN A 51 -5.71 18.41 -2.85
CA GLN A 51 -6.01 17.79 -4.14
C GLN A 51 -6.58 16.37 -3.98
N ALA A 52 -6.01 15.55 -3.10
CA ALA A 52 -6.51 14.21 -2.83
C ALA A 52 -7.93 14.23 -2.27
N ILE A 53 -8.24 15.18 -1.39
CA ILE A 53 -9.59 15.40 -0.86
C ILE A 53 -10.54 15.79 -1.99
N GLU A 54 -10.13 16.68 -2.90
CA GLU A 54 -10.92 17.07 -4.07
C GLU A 54 -11.21 15.92 -5.03
N LEU A 55 -10.26 14.99 -5.18
CA LEU A 55 -10.42 13.77 -5.95
C LEU A 55 -11.23 12.67 -5.22
N GLY A 56 -11.68 12.95 -3.99
CA GLY A 56 -12.59 12.10 -3.24
C GLY A 56 -11.91 11.07 -2.33
N ALA A 57 -10.68 11.31 -1.87
CA ALA A 57 -10.07 10.50 -0.83
C ALA A 57 -11.01 10.39 0.40
N GLY A 58 -11.22 9.17 0.90
CA GLY A 58 -12.08 8.93 2.06
C GLY A 58 -11.40 9.25 3.39
N ALA A 59 -10.06 9.23 3.41
CA ALA A 59 -9.22 9.64 4.53
C ALA A 59 -7.82 9.95 4.01
N VAL A 60 -7.05 10.71 4.80
CA VAL A 60 -5.65 11.03 4.53
C VAL A 60 -4.79 10.65 5.74
N LEU A 61 -3.70 9.93 5.50
CA LEU A 61 -2.64 9.69 6.48
C LEU A 61 -1.43 10.54 6.11
N ALA A 62 -1.13 11.57 6.89
CA ALA A 62 -0.09 12.55 6.60
C ALA A 62 1.09 12.43 7.56
N GLU A 63 2.30 12.48 7.04
CA GLU A 63 3.50 12.47 7.88
C GLU A 63 3.62 13.74 8.73
N CYS A 64 3.95 13.58 10.01
CA CYS A 64 4.29 14.69 10.90
C CYS A 64 5.73 14.56 11.39
N ASP A 65 6.41 15.70 11.53
CA ASP A 65 7.80 15.78 12.02
C ASP A 65 7.86 15.74 13.57
N ASP A 66 6.73 15.94 14.25
CA ASP A 66 6.61 15.96 15.72
C ASP A 66 5.83 14.74 16.23
N VAL A 67 6.42 14.02 17.19
CA VAL A 67 5.81 12.85 17.83
C VAL A 67 4.54 13.20 18.61
N HIS A 68 4.45 14.42 19.16
CA HIS A 68 3.25 14.88 19.88
C HIS A 68 2.04 15.07 18.96
N GLN A 69 2.28 15.15 17.65
CA GLN A 69 1.23 15.21 16.63
C GLN A 69 0.79 13.82 16.16
N HIS A 70 1.44 12.74 16.62
CA HIS A 70 1.07 11.40 16.21
C HIS A 70 -0.39 11.08 16.54
N LEU A 71 -1.12 10.58 15.55
CA LEU A 71 -2.55 10.27 15.58
C LEU A 71 -3.47 11.47 15.88
N GLN A 72 -2.95 12.70 15.83
CA GLN A 72 -3.83 13.86 15.84
C GLN A 72 -4.67 13.88 14.56
N VAL A 73 -5.94 14.25 14.72
CA VAL A 73 -6.93 14.23 13.66
C VAL A 73 -7.45 15.63 13.45
N ARG A 74 -7.37 16.11 12.23
CA ARG A 74 -8.09 17.30 11.77
C ARG A 74 -9.03 16.91 10.65
N PHE A 75 -10.10 17.68 10.47
CA PHE A 75 -11.04 17.45 9.37
C PHE A 75 -10.92 18.56 8.35
N GLU A 76 -10.80 18.17 7.08
CA GLU A 76 -10.82 19.06 5.93
C GLU A 76 -11.95 18.62 5.00
N ARG A 77 -12.96 19.46 4.83
CA ARG A 77 -14.17 19.14 4.03
C ARG A 77 -14.80 17.79 4.40
N ASN A 78 -14.91 17.50 5.70
CA ASN A 78 -15.39 16.23 6.29
C ASN A 78 -14.52 14.99 6.02
N VAL A 79 -13.32 15.14 5.44
CA VAL A 79 -12.34 14.07 5.30
C VAL A 79 -11.36 14.15 6.47
N PRO A 80 -11.14 13.07 7.25
CA PRO A 80 -10.14 13.07 8.30
C PRO A 80 -8.73 13.05 7.69
N VAL A 81 -7.90 13.97 8.18
CA VAL A 81 -6.47 14.01 7.95
C VAL A 81 -5.80 13.63 9.27
N ILE A 82 -5.18 12.46 9.28
CA ILE A 82 -4.54 11.87 10.46
C ILE A 82 -3.03 12.07 10.34
N SER A 83 -2.45 12.74 11.32
CA SER A 83 -1.00 12.92 11.44
C SER A 83 -0.32 11.63 11.91
N TYR A 84 0.79 11.24 11.31
CA TYR A 84 1.52 10.02 11.65
C TYR A 84 3.03 10.28 11.70
N TYR A 85 3.63 10.04 12.87
CA TYR A 85 5.04 10.27 13.09
C TYR A 85 5.88 9.14 12.49
N GLN A 86 6.98 9.48 11.80
CA GLN A 86 7.87 8.51 11.14
C GLN A 86 7.15 7.58 10.14
N LEU A 87 6.13 8.10 9.45
CA LEU A 87 5.28 7.33 8.54
C LEU A 87 6.05 6.51 7.49
N PRO A 88 7.13 6.99 6.84
CA PRO A 88 7.90 6.20 5.87
C PRO A 88 8.47 4.90 6.46
N ALA A 89 8.93 4.93 7.72
CA ALA A 89 9.48 3.75 8.39
C ALA A 89 8.39 2.71 8.73
N HIS A 90 7.17 3.17 8.98
CA HIS A 90 6.02 2.33 9.34
C HIS A 90 5.13 1.95 8.16
N LEU A 91 5.40 2.49 6.96
CA LEU A 91 4.51 2.41 5.82
C LEU A 91 4.17 0.97 5.41
N SER A 92 5.16 0.07 5.43
CA SER A 92 4.94 -1.34 5.10
C SER A 92 4.02 -2.04 6.13
N ALA A 93 4.19 -1.74 7.42
CA ALA A 93 3.36 -2.30 8.47
C ALA A 93 1.92 -1.76 8.42
N VAL A 94 1.77 -0.45 8.23
CA VAL A 94 0.48 0.23 8.05
C VAL A 94 -0.26 -0.34 6.83
N ALA A 95 0.44 -0.49 5.70
CA ALA A 95 -0.14 -1.09 4.50
C ALA A 95 -0.51 -2.58 4.74
N ALA A 96 0.35 -3.35 5.42
CA ALA A 96 0.05 -4.74 5.75
C ALA A 96 -1.22 -4.85 6.60
N GLN A 97 -1.39 -4.01 7.61
CA GLN A 97 -2.60 -3.98 8.44
C GLN A 97 -3.83 -3.57 7.63
N PHE A 98 -3.71 -2.54 6.78
CA PHE A 98 -4.79 -2.13 5.88
C PHE A 98 -5.24 -3.27 4.96
N TYR A 99 -4.29 -4.02 4.39
CA TYR A 99 -4.56 -5.14 3.49
C TYR A 99 -4.77 -6.49 4.20
N ASP A 100 -4.95 -6.50 5.53
CA ASP A 100 -5.20 -7.70 6.34
C ASP A 100 -4.11 -8.78 6.20
N HIS A 101 -2.87 -8.34 6.36
CA HIS A 101 -1.63 -9.12 6.39
C HIS A 101 -1.54 -10.21 5.30
N PRO A 102 -1.56 -9.85 4.01
CA PRO A 102 -1.70 -10.82 2.92
C PRO A 102 -0.52 -11.80 2.85
N SER A 103 0.68 -11.39 3.24
CA SER A 103 1.84 -12.28 3.32
C SER A 103 1.71 -13.43 4.33
N LYS A 104 0.77 -13.35 5.29
CA LYS A 104 0.48 -14.46 6.22
C LYS A 104 -0.46 -15.51 5.63
N LYS A 105 -1.09 -15.20 4.49
CA LYS A 105 -2.06 -16.06 3.79
C LYS A 105 -1.46 -16.74 2.55
N LEU A 106 -0.19 -16.41 2.23
CA LEU A 106 0.54 -16.88 1.07
C LEU A 106 1.91 -17.40 1.49
N THR A 107 2.47 -18.34 0.73
CA THR A 107 3.90 -18.68 0.83
C THR A 107 4.70 -17.67 0.01
N LEU A 108 5.37 -16.73 0.68
CA LEU A 108 6.16 -15.68 0.05
C LEU A 108 7.65 -16.06 -0.02
N ILE A 109 8.25 -16.01 -1.21
CA ILE A 109 9.68 -16.25 -1.43
C ILE A 109 10.34 -14.96 -1.92
N GLY A 110 11.26 -14.42 -1.11
CA GLY A 110 12.05 -13.24 -1.47
C GLY A 110 13.36 -13.64 -2.17
N VAL A 111 13.60 -13.13 -3.37
CA VAL A 111 14.84 -13.35 -4.12
C VAL A 111 15.62 -12.05 -4.23
N THR A 112 16.83 -12.02 -3.67
CA THR A 112 17.75 -10.87 -3.74
C THR A 112 19.08 -11.28 -4.37
N GLY A 113 19.90 -10.30 -4.76
CA GLY A 113 21.21 -10.49 -5.38
C GLY A 113 21.42 -9.60 -6.60
N THR A 114 22.66 -9.48 -7.05
CA THR A 114 23.02 -8.58 -8.17
C THR A 114 22.44 -9.12 -9.49
N ASN A 115 22.58 -10.42 -9.74
CA ASN A 115 22.20 -11.07 -11.00
C ASN A 115 21.27 -12.26 -10.77
N GLY A 116 20.55 -12.68 -11.82
CA GLY A 116 19.77 -13.93 -11.83
C GLY A 116 18.42 -13.89 -11.11
N LYS A 117 18.04 -12.79 -10.45
CA LYS A 117 16.74 -12.65 -9.75
C LYS A 117 15.55 -13.00 -10.64
N THR A 118 15.51 -12.41 -11.84
CA THR A 118 14.41 -12.61 -12.79
C THR A 118 14.33 -14.06 -13.28
N THR A 119 15.47 -14.66 -13.63
CA THR A 119 15.51 -16.06 -14.08
C THR A 119 15.08 -17.01 -12.96
N LEU A 120 15.61 -16.82 -11.75
CA LEU A 120 15.31 -17.69 -10.61
C LEU A 120 13.84 -17.59 -10.18
N THR A 121 13.27 -16.38 -10.12
CA THR A 121 11.84 -16.20 -9.79
C THR A 121 10.92 -16.86 -10.82
N GLN A 122 11.26 -16.78 -12.11
CA GLN A 122 10.52 -17.46 -13.18
C GLN A 122 10.59 -18.99 -13.08
N LEU A 123 11.78 -19.54 -12.80
CA LEU A 123 11.97 -20.98 -12.61
C LEU A 123 11.18 -21.48 -11.39
N LEU A 124 11.23 -20.76 -10.27
CA LEU A 124 10.45 -21.10 -9.08
C LEU A 124 8.94 -21.11 -9.36
N ALA A 125 8.43 -20.08 -10.04
CA ALA A 125 7.01 -20.00 -10.39
C ALA A 125 6.59 -21.17 -11.28
N GLN A 126 7.31 -21.44 -12.38
CA GLN A 126 7.01 -22.55 -13.28
C GLN A 126 7.05 -23.90 -12.54
N TRP A 127 8.03 -24.10 -11.67
CA TRP A 127 8.16 -25.35 -10.92
C TRP A 127 6.99 -25.56 -9.95
N VAL A 128 6.61 -24.52 -9.21
CA VAL A 128 5.46 -24.54 -8.29
C VAL A 128 4.14 -24.76 -9.06
N GLN A 129 4.02 -24.22 -10.27
CA GLN A 129 2.88 -24.50 -11.16
C GLN A 129 2.81 -25.97 -11.58
N ILE A 130 3.95 -26.57 -11.96
CA ILE A 130 4.03 -28.00 -12.34
C ILE A 130 3.61 -28.90 -11.16
N LEU A 131 3.89 -28.48 -9.92
CA LEU A 131 3.48 -29.15 -8.70
C LEU A 131 1.99 -28.95 -8.35
N GLY A 132 1.22 -28.23 -9.18
CA GLY A 132 -0.23 -28.07 -9.04
C GLY A 132 -0.68 -26.82 -8.28
N HIS A 133 0.22 -25.91 -7.94
CA HIS A 133 -0.11 -24.65 -7.28
C HIS A 133 -0.33 -23.51 -8.29
N LYS A 134 -0.87 -22.37 -7.80
CA LYS A 134 -1.07 -21.16 -8.59
C LYS A 134 -0.05 -20.08 -8.16
N PRO A 135 1.11 -19.99 -8.83
CA PRO A 135 2.13 -19.01 -8.46
C PRO A 135 1.76 -17.60 -8.96
N ALA A 136 2.12 -16.61 -8.15
CA ALA A 136 2.18 -15.21 -8.54
C ALA A 136 3.63 -14.74 -8.53
N MET A 137 3.95 -13.76 -9.37
CA MET A 137 5.28 -13.15 -9.44
C MET A 137 5.18 -11.65 -9.27
N MET A 138 6.24 -11.08 -8.73
CA MET A 138 6.46 -9.63 -8.66
C MET A 138 7.90 -9.34 -9.01
N GLY A 139 8.14 -8.43 -9.96
CA GLY A 139 9.49 -8.13 -10.41
C GLY A 139 9.56 -7.35 -11.71
N THR A 140 10.75 -7.35 -12.32
CA THR A 140 11.08 -6.55 -13.51
C THR A 140 10.15 -6.80 -14.72
N ILE A 141 9.65 -8.02 -14.90
CA ILE A 141 8.79 -8.38 -16.04
C ILE A 141 7.32 -7.99 -15.77
N GLY A 142 6.96 -7.71 -14.53
CA GLY A 142 5.61 -7.36 -14.12
C GLY A 142 5.16 -8.08 -12.86
N ASN A 143 3.95 -7.75 -12.44
CA ASN A 143 3.29 -8.31 -11.27
C ASN A 143 2.00 -9.01 -11.69
N GLY A 144 1.76 -10.22 -11.20
CA GLY A 144 0.53 -10.95 -11.50
C GLY A 144 0.67 -12.46 -11.31
N LEU A 145 -0.44 -13.17 -11.56
CA LEU A 145 -0.41 -14.62 -11.71
C LEU A 145 0.47 -15.00 -12.91
N LEU A 146 1.12 -16.15 -12.84
CA LEU A 146 1.92 -16.66 -13.96
C LEU A 146 1.04 -16.78 -15.22
N GLY A 147 1.44 -16.11 -16.31
CA GLY A 147 0.69 -15.99 -17.55
C GLY A 147 -0.25 -14.78 -17.66
N GLN A 148 -0.43 -14.00 -16.58
CA GLN A 148 -1.27 -12.80 -16.53
C GLN A 148 -0.54 -11.61 -15.88
N LEU A 149 0.73 -11.43 -16.23
CA LEU A 149 1.56 -10.37 -15.68
C LEU A 149 1.12 -9.01 -16.23
N LYS A 150 0.98 -8.02 -15.33
CA LYS A 150 0.82 -6.62 -15.69
C LYS A 150 2.18 -5.92 -15.60
N PRO A 151 2.56 -5.06 -16.57
CA PRO A 151 3.79 -4.31 -16.51
C PRO A 151 3.92 -3.54 -15.19
N ALA A 152 5.09 -3.58 -14.56
CA ALA A 152 5.39 -2.85 -13.35
C ALA A 152 6.34 -1.69 -13.67
N GLY A 153 6.09 -0.51 -13.09
CA GLY A 153 6.96 0.66 -13.28
C GLY A 153 8.33 0.52 -12.60
N ASN A 154 8.43 -0.32 -11.56
CA ASN A 154 9.64 -0.59 -10.79
C ASN A 154 9.83 -2.10 -10.57
N THR A 155 11.08 -2.55 -10.40
CA THR A 155 11.37 -3.95 -10.07
C THR A 155 10.85 -4.33 -8.67
N THR A 156 10.86 -3.38 -7.74
CA THR A 156 10.25 -3.49 -6.41
C THR A 156 9.32 -2.30 -6.25
N GLY A 157 8.02 -2.56 -6.10
CA GLY A 157 7.03 -1.51 -5.89
C GLY A 157 7.22 -0.81 -4.54
N SER A 158 6.47 0.27 -4.33
CA SER A 158 6.41 0.93 -3.03
C SER A 158 5.89 -0.01 -1.94
N ALA A 159 6.12 0.32 -0.67
CA ALA A 159 5.62 -0.46 0.46
C ALA A 159 4.09 -0.70 0.41
N VAL A 160 3.35 0.27 -0.12
CA VAL A 160 1.90 0.17 -0.33
C VAL A 160 1.57 -0.75 -1.51
N GLU A 161 2.24 -0.57 -2.64
CA GLU A 161 2.03 -1.39 -3.85
C GLU A 161 2.32 -2.88 -3.61
N ILE A 162 3.34 -3.19 -2.81
CA ILE A 162 3.68 -4.58 -2.47
C ILE A 162 2.52 -5.23 -1.70
N GLN A 163 2.05 -4.58 -0.63
CA GLN A 163 0.95 -5.14 0.18
C GLN A 163 -0.36 -5.21 -0.62
N ALA A 164 -0.64 -4.21 -1.46
CA ALA A 164 -1.80 -4.24 -2.36
C ALA A 164 -1.73 -5.42 -3.34
N SER A 165 -0.59 -5.60 -4.01
CA SER A 165 -0.40 -6.70 -4.97
C SER A 165 -0.51 -8.07 -4.31
N LEU A 166 0.08 -8.24 -3.13
CA LEU A 166 -0.03 -9.49 -2.37
C LEU A 166 -1.50 -9.76 -1.99
N ALA A 167 -2.26 -8.74 -1.63
CA ALA A 167 -3.68 -8.90 -1.29
C ALA A 167 -4.54 -9.32 -2.50
N ASP A 168 -4.16 -8.93 -3.71
CA ASP A 168 -4.82 -9.37 -4.95
C ASP A 168 -4.52 -10.86 -5.29
N PHE A 169 -3.51 -11.46 -4.65
CA PHE A 169 -3.13 -12.87 -4.87
C PHE A 169 -3.69 -13.83 -3.83
N VAL A 170 -4.33 -13.31 -2.77
CA VAL A 170 -5.06 -14.09 -1.75
C VAL A 170 -6.47 -14.40 -2.26
#